data_AF-A0A519M232-F1
#
_entry.id   AF-A0A519M232-F1
#
_cell.length_a   1.000
_cell.length_b   1.000
_cell.length_c   1.000
_cell.angle_alpha   90.00
_cell.angle_beta   90.00
_cell.angle_gamma   90.00
#
_symmetry.space_group_name_H-M   'P 1'
#
loop_
_entity.id
_entity.type
_entity.pdbx_description
1 polymer ?
#
loop_
_entity_poly.entity_id
_entity_poly.type
_entity_poly.pdbx_seq_one_letter_code
_entity_poly.pdbx_strand_id
1 'polypeptide(L)' 'MQAHNDRDQFAPPRPPARLRAITLAVLVHAALIGALTWGVNWKNTADQPAVEAELWAAVPVQAAPRAVEPPPPPPAPPEV' A
#
# COMPACT_ATOMS: atom_id res chain seq x y z
N MET A 1 36.03 -4.78 33.60
CA MET A 1 35.14 -5.18 32.48
C MET A 1 35.23 -6.69 32.25
N GLN A 2 34.53 -7.52 33.04
CA GLN A 2 34.59 -9.00 32.94
C GLN A 2 33.21 -9.70 32.95
N ALA A 3 32.09 -8.95 32.98
CA ALA A 3 30.75 -9.52 33.18
C ALA A 3 30.15 -10.30 31.98
N HIS A 4 30.79 -10.28 30.80
CA HIS A 4 30.30 -10.97 29.61
C HIS A 4 30.82 -12.42 29.52
N ASN A 5 32.04 -12.70 30.00
CA ASN A 5 32.64 -14.04 29.94
C ASN A 5 31.96 -15.03 30.90
N ASP A 6 31.59 -14.59 32.12
CA ASP A 6 30.94 -15.46 33.12
C ASP A 6 29.53 -15.92 32.72
N ARG A 7 28.85 -15.18 31.84
CA ARG A 7 27.52 -15.55 31.31
C ARG A 7 27.57 -16.61 30.22
N ASP A 8 28.66 -16.66 29.45
CA ASP A 8 28.78 -17.54 28.29
C ASP A 8 29.27 -18.95 28.64
N GLN A 9 29.84 -19.16 29.83
CA GLN A 9 30.36 -20.49 30.26
C GLN A 9 29.28 -21.57 30.40
N PHE A 10 28.01 -21.18 30.55
CA PHE A 10 26.86 -22.08 30.59
C PHE A 10 25.96 -21.96 29.35
N ALA A 11 26.36 -21.16 28.35
CA ALA A 11 25.56 -20.97 27.17
C ALA A 11 25.61 -22.24 26.29
N PRO A 12 24.46 -22.75 25.82
CA PRO A 12 24.45 -23.85 24.87
C PRO A 12 25.21 -23.47 23.59
N PRO A 13 25.89 -24.43 22.93
CA PRO A 13 26.65 -24.17 21.72
C PRO A 13 25.74 -23.54 20.66
N ARG A 14 26.26 -22.52 19.97
CA ARG A 14 25.47 -21.78 18.98
C ARG A 14 24.94 -22.75 17.92
N PRO A 15 23.63 -22.77 17.64
CA PRO A 15 23.07 -23.69 16.67
C PRO A 15 23.69 -23.44 15.29
N PRO A 16 24.13 -24.49 14.58
CA PRO A 16 24.62 -24.34 13.22
C PRO A 16 23.48 -23.80 12.34
N ALA A 17 23.84 -23.03 11.30
CA ALA A 17 22.91 -22.44 10.34
C ALA A 17 22.09 -21.20 10.77
N ARG A 18 22.48 -20.47 11.83
CA ARG A 18 21.85 -19.18 12.20
C ARG A 18 21.78 -18.18 11.03
N LEU A 19 22.83 -18.11 10.21
CA LEU A 19 22.85 -17.25 9.01
C LEU A 19 21.80 -17.67 7.98
N ARG A 20 21.65 -18.97 7.72
CA ARG A 20 20.64 -19.48 6.77
C ARG A 20 19.22 -19.14 7.22
N ALA A 21 18.95 -19.25 8.52
CA ALA A 21 17.66 -18.87 9.10
C ALA A 21 17.37 -17.37 8.91
N ILE A 22 18.37 -16.50 9.14
CA ILE A 22 18.23 -15.05 8.94
C ILE A 22 17.99 -14.74 7.46
N THR A 23 18.76 -15.34 6.54
CA THR A 23 18.60 -15.13 5.10
C THR A 23 17.20 -15.54 4.63
N LEU A 24 16.71 -16.71 5.05
CA LEU A 24 15.36 -17.16 4.72
C LEU A 24 14.29 -16.23 5.29
N ALA A 25 14.44 -15.79 6.54
CA ALA A 25 13.51 -14.86 7.15
C ALA A 25 13.43 -13.56 6.34
N VAL A 26 14.57 -12.95 5.99
CA VAL A 26 14.62 -11.72 5.17
C VAL A 26 14.00 -11.96 3.79
N LEU A 27 14.28 -13.10 3.16
CA LEU A 27 13.77 -13.44 1.84
C LEU A 27 12.24 -13.55 1.85
N VAL A 28 11.66 -14.20 2.85
CA VAL A 28 10.20 -14.31 3.02
C VAL A 28 9.55 -12.94 3.21
N HIS A 29 10.15 -12.07 4.02
CA HIS A 29 9.62 -10.71 4.23
C HIS A 29 9.69 -9.88 2.95
N ALA A 30 10.82 -9.95 2.22
CA ALA A 30 10.96 -9.26 0.93
C ALA A 30 9.94 -9.77 -0.10
N ALA A 31 9.71 -11.09 -0.16
CA ALA A 31 8.70 -11.69 -1.01
C ALA A 31 7.29 -11.23 -0.64
N LEU A 32 6.95 -11.18 0.66
CA LEU A 32 5.66 -10.67 1.14
C LEU A 32 5.46 -9.21 0.74
N ILE A 33 6.46 -8.35 0.96
CA ILE A 33 6.41 -6.94 0.58
C ILE A 33 6.20 -6.82 -0.93
N GLY A 34 6.97 -7.54 -1.74
CA GLY A 34 6.82 -7.54 -3.19
C GLY A 34 5.43 -7.98 -3.65
N ALA A 35 4.90 -9.05 -3.04
CA ALA A 35 3.54 -9.53 -3.32
C ALA A 35 2.47 -8.50 -2.94
N LEU A 36 2.61 -7.81 -1.80
CA LEU A 36 1.72 -6.72 -1.42
C LEU A 36 1.83 -5.53 -2.39
N THR A 37 3.03 -5.11 -2.75
CA THR A 37 3.25 -4.01 -3.69
C THR A 37 2.59 -4.32 -5.04
N TRP A 38 2.75 -5.53 -5.56
CA TRP A 38 2.10 -5.92 -6.83
C TRP A 38 0.59 -6.08 -6.69
N GLY A 39 0.13 -6.81 -5.68
CA GLY A 39 -1.29 -7.13 -5.47
C GLY A 39 -2.14 -5.92 -5.04
N VAL A 40 -1.54 -4.90 -4.43
CA VAL A 40 -2.20 -3.63 -4.09
C VAL A 40 -2.14 -2.65 -5.26
N ASN A 41 -1.00 -2.56 -5.98
CA ASN A 41 -0.89 -1.68 -7.14
C ASN A 41 -1.90 -2.05 -8.24
N TRP A 42 -2.24 -3.34 -8.37
CA TRP A 42 -3.22 -3.79 -9.36
C TRP A 42 -4.67 -3.33 -9.10
N LYS A 43 -5.02 -2.93 -7.87
CA LYS A 43 -6.33 -2.36 -7.49
C LYS A 43 -6.32 -0.84 -7.28
N ASN A 44 -5.19 -0.18 -7.53
CA ASN A 44 -5.03 1.25 -7.32
C ASN A 44 -5.30 2.08 -8.59
N THR A 45 -5.75 1.45 -9.68
CA THR A 45 -6.22 2.17 -10.87
C THR A 45 -7.71 2.41 -10.76
N ALA A 46 -8.03 3.70 -10.68
CA ALA A 46 -9.28 4.36 -11.01
C ALA A 46 -10.48 4.11 -10.07
N ASP A 47 -10.84 5.20 -9.37
CA ASP A 47 -12.24 5.53 -9.07
C ASP A 47 -12.95 4.63 -8.06
N GLN A 48 -12.26 4.23 -6.99
CA GLN A 48 -12.97 3.78 -5.80
C GLN A 48 -13.50 5.02 -5.06
N PRO A 49 -14.83 5.26 -5.03
CA PRO A 49 -15.39 6.33 -4.22
C PRO A 49 -14.92 6.11 -2.79
N ALA A 50 -14.55 7.19 -2.11
CA ALA A 50 -14.25 7.16 -0.69
C ALA A 50 -15.50 6.66 0.04
N VAL A 51 -15.62 5.34 0.23
CA VAL A 51 -16.57 4.75 1.16
C VAL A 51 -15.96 4.98 2.53
N GLU A 52 -16.08 6.22 3.00
CA GLU A 52 -15.90 6.55 4.40
C GLU A 52 -16.92 5.70 5.15
N ALA A 53 -16.44 4.84 6.04
CA ALA A 53 -17.30 4.08 6.92
C ALA A 53 -18.04 5.07 7.81
N GLU A 54 -19.22 5.51 7.35
CA GLU A 54 -20.20 6.21 8.15
C GLU A 54 -20.63 5.28 9.27
N LEU A 55 -19.85 5.28 10.35
CA LEU A 55 -20.24 4.54 11.52
C LEU A 55 -21.47 5.21 12.16
N TRP A 56 -21.78 6.51 11.92
CA TRP A 56 -22.98 7.17 12.46
C TRP A 56 -23.56 8.45 11.77
N ALA A 57 -23.10 9.00 10.63
CA ALA A 57 -23.82 10.16 10.04
C ALA A 57 -23.40 10.59 8.62
N ALA A 58 -24.44 10.90 7.84
CA ALA A 58 -24.56 11.70 6.61
C ALA A 58 -23.98 11.12 5.30
N VAL A 59 -24.89 10.53 4.50
CA VAL A 59 -24.73 10.11 3.10
C VAL A 59 -23.64 10.92 2.39
N PRO A 60 -22.54 10.32 1.89
CA PRO A 60 -21.43 11.07 1.36
C PRO A 60 -21.87 11.61 -0.01
N VAL A 61 -22.04 12.93 -0.11
CA VAL A 61 -22.32 13.58 -1.38
C VAL A 61 -21.00 13.70 -2.13
N GLN A 62 -20.81 12.82 -3.12
CA GLN A 62 -19.69 12.89 -4.05
C GLN A 62 -19.65 14.28 -4.69
N ALA A 63 -18.50 14.96 -4.60
CA ALA A 63 -18.33 16.24 -5.29
C ALA A 63 -18.58 16.01 -6.78
N ALA A 64 -19.53 16.75 -7.34
CA ALA A 64 -19.89 16.63 -8.75
C ALA A 64 -18.60 16.79 -9.59
N PRO A 65 -18.37 15.88 -10.56
CA PRO A 65 -17.26 16.03 -11.50
C PRO A 65 -17.23 17.45 -12.03
N ARG A 66 -16.03 18.05 -12.07
CA ARG A 66 -15.85 19.45 -12.52
C ARG A 66 -16.63 19.64 -13.83
N ALA A 67 -17.55 20.61 -13.82
CA ALA A 67 -18.36 20.93 -14.98
C ALA A 67 -17.45 21.17 -16.18
N VAL A 68 -17.57 20.32 -17.20
CA VAL A 68 -16.98 20.57 -18.51
C VAL A 68 -17.87 21.63 -19.14
N GLU A 69 -17.31 22.79 -19.50
CA GLU A 69 -18.07 23.78 -20.27
C GLU A 69 -18.60 23.09 -21.53
N PRO A 70 -19.91 23.16 -21.80
CA PRO A 70 -20.45 22.62 -23.05
C PRO A 70 -19.75 23.33 -24.22
N PRO A 71 -19.39 22.59 -25.28
CA PRO A 71 -18.75 23.18 -26.44
C PRO A 71 -19.60 24.34 -26.99
N PRO A 72 -18.96 25.41 -27.51
CA PRO A 72 -19.68 26.58 -28.00
C PRO A 72 -20.71 26.16 -29.07
N PRO A 73 -21.89 26.80 -29.10
CA PRO A 73 -22.92 26.47 -30.07
C PRO A 73 -22.37 26.65 -31.50
N PRO A 74 -22.76 25.76 -32.44
CA PRO A 74 -22.32 25.87 -33.83
C PRO A 74 -22.74 27.22 -34.41
N PRO A 75 -21.93 27.81 -35.31
CA PRO A 75 -22.26 29.08 -35.94
C PRO A 75 -23.58 28.96 -36.70
N ALA A 76 -24.42 29.99 -36.58
CA ALA A 76 -25.69 30.05 -37.29
C ALA A 76 -25.43 29.96 -38.80
N PRO A 77 -26.23 29.17 -39.54
CA PRO A 77 -26.11 29.10 -40.99
C PRO A 77 -26.36 30.49 -41.61
N PRO A 78 -25.63 30.85 -42.68
CA PRO A 78 -25.81 32.14 -43.33
C PRO A 78 -27.24 32.25 -43.87
N GLU A 79 -27.93 33.34 -43.53
CA GLU A 79 -29.19 33.70 -44.17
C GLU A 79 -28.95 33.93 -45.66
N VAL A 80 -29.73 33.23 -46.49
CA VAL A 80 -29.68 33.27 -47.97
C VAL A 80 -30.79 34.16 -48.49
#